data_AF-A0A820AXD5-F1
#
_entry.id   AF-A0A820AXD5-F1
#
_cell.length_a   1.000
_cell.length_b   1.000
_cell.length_c   1.000
_cell.angle_alpha   90.00
_cell.angle_beta   90.00
_cell.angle_gamma   90.00
#
_symmetry.space_group_name_H-M   'P 1'
#
loop_
_entity.id
_entity.type
_entity.pdbx_description
1 polymer ?
#
loop_
_entity_poly.entity_id
_entity_poly.type
_entity_poly.pdbx_seq_one_letter_code
_entity_poly.pdbx_strand_id
1 'polypeptide(L)'
;MNAIMGPTGSGKSSLIDILACRKDPHGLSGQILLDGQVLPASYKYIVGYVVQQDIICGTLTVRENLMFSVNVRVSDISEKERKERVMNVISKLGLDSCADSKVGTEFTRGISGGEKKRTCIGMEMVLEPKILFLDEPTSGLDAATAYNVMKYLKELSTKGRTIIFSIHQPRYSIFKLFDKLLLMCNGRCVYNGLNASLLPYFRECGHICEEHDNPADFALDVLIKANEQKDDV
;
A
#
# COMPACT_ATOMS: atom_id res chain seq x y z
N MET A 1 -1.43 -0.65 -10.81
CA MET A 1 -0.71 -0.54 -9.52
C MET A 1 0.32 0.56 -9.60
N ASN A 2 0.18 1.56 -8.74
CA ASN A 2 1.06 2.73 -8.68
C ASN A 2 1.89 2.65 -7.39
N ALA A 3 3.21 2.51 -7.54
CA ALA A 3 4.13 2.45 -6.42
C ALA A 3 4.74 3.82 -6.14
N ILE A 4 4.95 4.14 -4.85
CA ILE A 4 5.69 5.30 -4.39
C ILE A 4 6.93 4.78 -3.64
N MET A 5 8.11 5.13 -4.13
CA MET A 5 9.38 4.73 -3.54
C MET A 5 10.26 5.95 -3.26
N GLY A 6 11.23 5.77 -2.38
CA GLY A 6 12.18 6.80 -1.99
C GLY A 6 12.79 6.53 -0.62
N PRO A 7 13.89 7.21 -0.26
CA PRO A 7 14.53 7.05 1.04
C PRO A 7 13.61 7.34 2.23
N THR A 8 13.99 6.91 3.43
CA THR A 8 13.31 7.31 4.66
C THR A 8 13.29 8.83 4.78
N GLY A 9 12.16 9.40 5.20
CA GLY A 9 11.98 10.86 5.28
C GLY A 9 11.67 11.55 3.94
N SER A 10 11.60 10.83 2.82
CA SER A 10 11.34 11.46 1.51
C SER A 10 9.93 12.03 1.31
N GLY A 11 9.00 11.79 2.24
CA GLY A 11 7.62 12.30 2.19
C GLY A 11 6.57 11.34 1.62
N LYS A 12 6.89 10.04 1.44
CA LYS A 12 5.97 9.01 0.89
C LYS A 12 4.65 8.92 1.66
N SER A 13 4.73 8.65 2.96
CA SER A 13 3.55 8.53 3.84
C SER A 13 2.76 9.83 3.90
N SER A 14 3.46 10.97 3.98
CA SER A 14 2.82 12.30 3.93
C SER A 14 2.04 12.51 2.64
N LEU A 15 2.59 12.12 1.48
CA LEU A 15 1.90 12.24 0.20
C LEU A 15 0.66 11.32 0.14
N ILE A 16 0.77 10.08 0.60
CA ILE A 16 -0.38 9.15 0.65
C ILE A 16 -1.46 9.69 1.59
N ASP A 17 -1.09 10.21 2.77
CA ASP A 17 -2.04 10.84 3.70
C ASP A 17 -2.76 12.04 3.08
N ILE A 18 -2.03 12.88 2.31
CA ILE A 18 -2.62 14.02 1.61
C ILE A 18 -3.60 13.54 0.53
N LEU A 19 -3.19 12.57 -0.30
CA LEU A 19 -4.03 12.00 -1.37
C LEU A 19 -5.29 11.31 -0.83
N ALA A 20 -5.22 10.76 0.38
CA ALA A 20 -6.36 10.15 1.08
C ALA A 20 -7.19 11.15 1.90
N CYS A 21 -6.91 12.46 1.83
CA CYS A 21 -7.56 13.52 2.62
C CYS A 21 -7.53 13.26 4.14
N ARG A 22 -6.40 12.79 4.65
CA ARG A 22 -6.14 12.49 6.08
C ARG A 22 -5.26 13.52 6.77
N LYS A 23 -4.70 14.49 6.05
CA LYS A 23 -4.00 15.66 6.62
C LYS A 23 -4.92 16.86 6.72
N ASP A 24 -4.57 17.74 7.66
CA ASP A 24 -5.12 19.09 7.73
C ASP A 24 -4.80 19.83 6.41
N PRO A 25 -5.80 20.43 5.73
CA PRO A 25 -5.56 21.23 4.55
C PRO A 25 -4.73 22.50 4.80
N HIS A 26 -4.60 22.95 6.06
CA HIS A 26 -3.76 24.10 6.39
C HIS A 26 -2.29 23.83 6.01
N GLY A 27 -1.76 24.68 5.12
CA GLY A 27 -0.39 24.55 4.60
C GLY A 27 -0.26 23.65 3.37
N LEU A 28 -1.34 23.04 2.88
CA LEU A 28 -1.36 22.34 1.59
C LEU A 28 -1.60 23.32 0.44
N SER A 29 -0.83 23.16 -0.63
CA SER A 29 -0.99 23.91 -1.88
C SER A 29 -1.22 22.94 -3.05
N GLY A 30 -2.05 23.35 -4.00
CA GLY A 30 -2.39 22.55 -5.19
C GLY A 30 -3.81 22.00 -5.14
N GLN A 31 -4.11 21.09 -6.06
CA GLN A 31 -5.43 20.48 -6.19
C GLN A 31 -5.31 18.97 -6.42
N ILE A 32 -6.25 18.22 -5.84
CA ILE A 32 -6.40 16.78 -6.07
C ILE A 32 -7.71 16.61 -6.84
N LEU A 33 -7.64 15.87 -7.95
CA LEU A 33 -8.79 15.62 -8.81
C LEU A 33 -9.07 14.12 -8.87
N LEU A 34 -10.34 13.76 -8.92
CA LEU A 34 -10.84 12.43 -9.20
C LEU A 34 -11.57 12.47 -10.53
N ASP A 35 -11.12 11.70 -11.52
CA ASP A 35 -11.68 11.67 -12.88
C ASP A 35 -11.80 13.07 -13.51
N GLY A 36 -10.82 13.93 -13.23
CA GLY A 36 -10.77 15.32 -13.72
C GLY A 36 -11.63 16.32 -12.96
N GLN A 37 -12.37 15.88 -11.93
CA GLN A 37 -13.24 16.71 -11.10
C GLN A 37 -12.68 16.90 -9.70
N VAL A 38 -13.10 17.97 -9.02
CA VAL A 38 -12.77 18.18 -7.60
C VAL A 38 -13.32 17.03 -6.76
N LEU A 39 -12.59 16.66 -5.71
CA LEU A 39 -12.98 15.56 -4.84
C LEU A 39 -14.39 15.77 -4.25
N PRO A 40 -15.31 14.81 -4.39
CA PRO A 40 -16.63 14.92 -3.78
C PRO A 40 -16.54 14.84 -2.25
N ALA A 41 -17.52 15.37 -1.54
CA ALA A 41 -17.61 15.22 -0.08
C ALA A 41 -17.62 13.74 0.36
N SER A 42 -18.10 12.86 -0.51
CA SER A 42 -18.14 11.41 -0.28
C SER A 42 -16.80 10.71 -0.52
N TYR A 43 -15.74 11.41 -0.93
CA TYR A 43 -14.45 10.81 -1.29
C TYR A 43 -13.90 9.89 -0.19
N LYS A 44 -14.02 10.29 1.08
CA LYS A 44 -13.58 9.50 2.24
C LYS A 44 -14.27 8.13 2.37
N TYR A 45 -15.46 7.96 1.78
CA TYR A 45 -16.19 6.69 1.78
C TYR A 45 -15.90 5.83 0.54
N ILE A 46 -15.27 6.40 -0.49
CA ILE A 46 -14.93 5.72 -1.75
C ILE A 46 -13.51 5.15 -1.69
N VAL A 47 -12.65 5.76 -0.88
CA VAL A 47 -11.25 5.35 -0.67
C VAL A 47 -11.15 4.35 0.49
N GLY A 48 -10.36 3.30 0.29
CA GLY A 48 -9.82 2.48 1.38
C GLY A 48 -8.42 2.95 1.74
N TYR A 49 -8.02 2.85 3.01
CA TYR A 49 -6.69 3.25 3.46
C TYR A 49 -6.15 2.28 4.50
N VAL A 50 -5.04 1.62 4.17
CA VAL A 50 -4.29 0.77 5.09
C VAL A 50 -3.12 1.57 5.66
N VAL A 51 -3.18 1.85 6.96
CA VAL A 51 -2.13 2.53 7.72
C VAL A 51 -0.88 1.66 7.89
N GLN A 52 0.27 2.32 8.11
CA GLN A 52 1.53 1.64 8.38
C GLN A 52 1.46 0.84 9.70
N GLN A 53 0.96 1.46 10.77
CA GLN A 53 0.76 0.82 12.07
C GLN A 53 -0.57 0.06 12.11
N ASP A 54 -0.53 -1.21 12.49
CA ASP A 54 -1.70 -2.09 12.52
C ASP A 54 -2.66 -1.75 13.66
N ILE A 55 -3.72 -1.01 13.34
CA ILE A 55 -4.82 -0.67 14.25
C ILE A 55 -5.96 -1.67 14.03
N ILE A 56 -6.16 -2.56 14.98
CA ILE A 56 -7.16 -3.64 14.91
C ILE A 56 -7.58 -4.09 16.32
N CYS A 57 -8.82 -4.57 16.47
CA CYS A 57 -9.31 -5.04 17.76
C CYS A 57 -8.68 -6.39 18.12
N GLY A 58 -7.81 -6.37 19.14
CA GLY A 58 -7.05 -7.54 19.58
C GLY A 58 -7.87 -8.64 20.27
N THR A 59 -9.04 -8.29 20.82
CA THR A 59 -9.90 -9.24 21.55
C THR A 59 -10.80 -10.08 20.64
N LEU A 60 -11.02 -9.62 19.41
CA LEU A 60 -11.77 -10.30 18.36
C LEU A 60 -10.88 -11.23 17.54
N THR A 61 -11.50 -12.20 16.88
CA THR A 61 -10.84 -13.05 15.88
C THR A 61 -10.57 -12.30 14.57
N VAL A 62 -9.73 -12.88 13.72
CA VAL A 62 -9.49 -12.37 12.35
C VAL A 62 -10.82 -12.26 11.59
N ARG A 63 -11.64 -13.32 11.60
CA ARG A 63 -12.94 -13.37 10.92
C ARG A 63 -13.91 -12.34 11.49
N GLU A 64 -13.95 -12.17 12.81
CA GLU A 64 -14.80 -11.18 13.47
C GLU A 64 -14.43 -9.75 13.07
N ASN A 65 -13.14 -9.41 13.02
CA ASN A 65 -12.69 -8.08 12.58
C ASN A 65 -13.09 -7.78 11.12
N LEU A 66 -12.95 -8.77 10.24
CA LEU A 66 -13.35 -8.66 8.83
C LEU A 66 -14.87 -8.54 8.69
N MET A 67 -15.63 -9.36 9.41
CA MET A 67 -17.09 -9.32 9.38
C MET A 67 -17.61 -8.00 9.94
N PHE A 68 -17.03 -7.51 11.04
CA PHE A 68 -17.36 -6.21 11.63
C PHE A 68 -17.13 -5.07 10.61
N SER A 69 -16.01 -5.11 9.89
CA SER A 69 -15.69 -4.13 8.85
C SER A 69 -16.76 -4.04 7.77
N VAL A 70 -17.22 -5.18 7.26
CA VAL A 70 -18.28 -5.23 6.24
C VAL A 70 -19.62 -4.81 6.84
N ASN A 71 -19.95 -5.29 8.05
CA ASN A 71 -21.23 -5.02 8.73
C ASN A 71 -21.49 -3.54 8.96
N VAL A 72 -20.45 -2.78 9.30
CA VAL A 72 -20.60 -1.34 9.60
C VAL A 72 -20.50 -0.47 8.34
N ARG A 73 -19.70 -0.87 7.34
CA ARG A 73 -19.31 0.01 6.23
C ARG A 73 -19.99 -0.30 4.90
N VAL A 74 -20.73 -1.41 4.81
CA VAL A 74 -21.47 -1.79 3.61
C VAL A 74 -22.92 -2.04 4.01
N SER A 75 -23.88 -1.35 3.40
CA SER A 75 -25.32 -1.50 3.70
C SER A 75 -26.05 -2.38 2.68
N ASP A 76 -25.62 -2.37 1.42
CA ASP A 76 -26.45 -2.79 0.28
C ASP A 76 -26.21 -4.23 -0.20
N ILE A 77 -25.82 -5.14 0.71
CA ILE A 77 -25.53 -6.54 0.39
C ILE A 77 -26.12 -7.51 1.41
N SER A 78 -26.47 -8.71 0.91
CA SER A 78 -27.05 -9.79 1.73
C SER A 78 -26.02 -10.35 2.73
N GLU A 79 -26.50 -10.90 3.85
CA GLU A 79 -25.65 -11.57 4.84
C GLU A 79 -24.80 -12.70 4.24
N LYS A 80 -25.35 -13.41 3.24
CA LYS A 80 -24.62 -14.45 2.50
C LYS A 80 -23.44 -13.86 1.73
N GLU A 81 -23.68 -12.77 1.00
CA GLU A 81 -22.64 -12.08 0.23
C GLU A 81 -21.55 -11.50 1.14
N ARG A 82 -21.91 -10.95 2.31
CA ARG A 82 -20.94 -10.48 3.32
C ARG A 82 -19.98 -11.60 3.72
N LYS A 83 -20.53 -12.77 4.06
CA LYS A 83 -19.74 -13.95 4.46
C LYS A 83 -18.86 -14.45 3.30
N GLU A 84 -19.38 -14.47 2.08
CA GLU A 84 -18.61 -14.86 0.89
C GLU A 84 -17.43 -13.92 0.64
N ARG A 85 -17.63 -12.60 0.75
CA ARG A 85 -16.54 -11.61 0.65
C ARG A 85 -15.47 -11.84 1.72
N VAL A 86 -15.87 -12.01 2.97
CA VAL A 86 -14.95 -12.27 4.09
C VAL A 86 -14.15 -13.55 3.87
N MET A 87 -14.81 -14.65 3.47
CA MET A 87 -14.12 -15.91 3.17
C MET A 87 -13.14 -15.80 2.01
N ASN A 88 -13.51 -15.10 0.93
CA ASN A 88 -12.63 -14.86 -0.20
C ASN A 88 -11.38 -14.07 0.22
N VAL A 89 -11.55 -13.00 1.00
CA VAL A 89 -10.42 -12.21 1.51
C VAL A 89 -9.51 -13.01 2.44
N ILE A 90 -10.07 -13.81 3.35
CA ILE A 90 -9.30 -14.72 4.22
C ILE A 90 -8.42 -15.65 3.36
N SER A 91 -9.01 -16.30 2.37
CA SER A 91 -8.29 -17.23 1.49
C SER A 91 -7.22 -16.53 0.64
N LYS A 92 -7.56 -15.40 0.02
CA LYS A 92 -6.63 -14.64 -0.83
C LYS A 92 -5.44 -14.07 -0.06
N LEU A 93 -5.61 -13.78 1.21
CA LEU A 93 -4.55 -13.32 2.09
C LEU A 93 -3.86 -14.47 2.83
N GLY A 94 -4.29 -15.73 2.67
CA GLY A 94 -3.70 -16.88 3.35
C GLY A 94 -3.86 -16.83 4.87
N LEU A 95 -5.04 -16.39 5.33
CA LEU A 95 -5.40 -16.28 6.74
C LEU A 95 -6.25 -17.47 7.23
N ASP A 96 -6.43 -18.51 6.41
CA ASP A 96 -7.33 -19.63 6.69
C ASP A 96 -7.01 -20.34 8.02
N SER A 97 -5.71 -20.55 8.31
CA SER A 97 -5.26 -21.22 9.53
C SER A 97 -5.50 -20.42 10.81
N CYS A 98 -5.62 -19.09 10.72
CA CYS A 98 -5.79 -18.20 11.86
C CYS A 98 -7.12 -17.44 11.85
N ALA A 99 -8.04 -17.77 10.93
CA ALA A 99 -9.29 -17.06 10.72
C ALA A 99 -10.13 -16.94 12.01
N ASP A 100 -10.16 -18.00 12.82
CA ASP A 100 -10.94 -18.06 14.07
C ASP A 100 -10.04 -17.89 15.32
N SER A 101 -8.78 -17.47 15.12
CA SER A 101 -7.86 -17.10 16.21
C SER A 101 -8.00 -15.62 16.57
N LYS A 102 -7.88 -15.31 17.87
CA LYS A 102 -7.84 -13.92 18.35
C LYS A 102 -6.60 -13.20 17.83
N VAL A 103 -6.78 -11.95 17.43
CA VAL A 103 -5.67 -11.12 16.92
C VAL A 103 -4.61 -10.88 18.00
N GLY A 104 -5.02 -10.78 19.27
CA GLY A 104 -4.13 -10.54 20.40
C GLY A 104 -3.96 -9.07 20.74
N THR A 105 -3.62 -8.79 21.99
CA THR A 105 -3.35 -7.46 22.53
C THR A 105 -1.89 -7.39 22.98
N GLU A 106 -1.44 -6.24 23.48
CA GLU A 106 -0.12 -6.11 24.10
C GLU A 106 0.07 -7.04 25.31
N PHE A 107 -1.02 -7.43 25.97
CA PHE A 107 -1.02 -8.28 27.17
C PHE A 107 -1.41 -9.73 26.89
N THR A 108 -1.96 -10.02 25.71
CA THR A 108 -2.48 -11.35 25.36
C THR A 108 -1.93 -11.76 24.01
N ARG A 109 -1.16 -12.85 23.98
CA ARG A 109 -0.64 -13.42 22.74
C ARG A 109 -1.79 -13.76 21.78
N GLY A 110 -1.63 -13.39 20.51
CA GLY A 110 -2.54 -13.75 19.43
C GLY A 110 -1.78 -14.21 18.20
N ILE A 111 -2.25 -13.80 17.02
CA ILE A 111 -1.65 -14.11 15.73
C ILE A 111 -0.28 -13.40 15.56
N SER A 112 0.50 -13.85 14.58
CA SER A 112 1.78 -13.22 14.24
C SER A 112 1.60 -11.80 13.69
N GLY A 113 2.66 -10.98 13.75
CA GLY A 113 2.65 -9.63 13.18
C GLY A 113 2.29 -9.61 11.69
N GLY A 114 2.78 -10.58 10.91
CA GLY A 114 2.44 -10.67 9.49
C GLY A 114 0.99 -11.10 9.21
N GLU A 115 0.40 -11.95 10.07
CA GLU A 115 -1.05 -12.23 10.02
C GLU A 115 -1.88 -11.02 10.44
N LYS A 116 -1.41 -10.25 11.42
CA LYS A 116 -2.04 -8.99 11.85
C LYS A 116 -2.07 -7.96 10.72
N LYS A 117 -0.92 -7.71 10.07
CA LYS A 117 -0.81 -6.80 8.91
C LYS A 117 -1.74 -7.21 7.78
N ARG A 118 -1.77 -8.51 7.44
CA ARG A 118 -2.69 -9.06 6.45
C ARG A 118 -4.15 -8.89 6.86
N THR A 119 -4.48 -9.05 8.13
CA THR A 119 -5.85 -8.83 8.61
C THR A 119 -6.26 -7.35 8.45
N CYS A 120 -5.38 -6.41 8.79
CA CYS A 120 -5.62 -4.97 8.55
C CYS A 120 -5.83 -4.64 7.07
N ILE A 121 -5.02 -5.23 6.18
CA ILE A 121 -5.22 -5.12 4.73
C ILE A 121 -6.59 -5.71 4.34
N GLY A 122 -6.92 -6.88 4.87
CA GLY A 122 -8.19 -7.56 4.62
C GLY A 122 -9.41 -6.73 5.02
N MET A 123 -9.34 -5.99 6.14
CA MET A 123 -10.43 -5.13 6.62
C MET A 123 -10.81 -4.04 5.61
N GLU A 124 -9.85 -3.54 4.81
CA GLU A 124 -10.12 -2.60 3.73
C GLU A 124 -10.53 -3.32 2.44
N MET A 125 -9.96 -4.49 2.15
CA MET A 125 -10.25 -5.26 0.94
C MET A 125 -11.67 -5.82 0.90
N VAL A 126 -12.24 -6.20 2.04
CA VAL A 126 -13.62 -6.70 2.12
C VAL A 126 -14.67 -5.66 1.70
N LEU A 127 -14.31 -4.37 1.69
CA LEU A 127 -15.18 -3.27 1.24
C LEU A 127 -15.15 -3.07 -0.28
N GLU A 128 -14.21 -3.70 -0.98
CA GLU A 128 -13.97 -3.53 -2.42
C GLU A 128 -13.92 -2.05 -2.86
N PRO A 129 -13.04 -1.21 -2.26
CA PRO A 129 -12.98 0.20 -2.56
C PRO A 129 -12.57 0.44 -4.03
N LYS A 130 -12.98 1.56 -4.61
CA LYS A 130 -12.56 1.93 -5.98
C LYS A 130 -11.09 2.37 -6.02
N ILE A 131 -10.65 3.01 -4.94
CA ILE A 131 -9.30 3.51 -4.74
C ILE A 131 -8.79 2.96 -3.41
N LEU A 132 -7.61 2.33 -3.42
CA LEU A 132 -6.99 1.77 -2.23
C LEU A 132 -5.60 2.37 -2.05
N PHE A 133 -5.41 3.01 -0.90
CA PHE A 133 -4.12 3.50 -0.43
C PHE A 133 -3.53 2.52 0.58
N LEU A 134 -2.24 2.19 0.45
CA LEU A 134 -1.54 1.36 1.44
C LEU A 134 -0.19 1.95 1.81
N ASP A 135 0.06 2.17 3.09
CA ASP A 135 1.36 2.61 3.58
C ASP A 135 2.20 1.40 4.04
N GLU A 136 3.27 1.12 3.29
CA GLU A 136 4.19 0.00 3.46
C GLU A 136 3.50 -1.36 3.70
N PRO A 137 2.66 -1.84 2.76
CA PRO A 137 1.85 -3.05 2.95
C PRO A 137 2.68 -4.35 3.08
N THR A 138 3.96 -4.32 2.70
CA THR A 138 4.88 -5.46 2.77
C THR A 138 5.80 -5.42 3.98
N SER A 139 5.77 -4.36 4.79
CA SER A 139 6.61 -4.24 5.98
C SER A 139 6.20 -5.28 7.02
N GLY A 140 7.19 -5.97 7.61
CA GLY A 140 6.96 -7.04 8.58
C GLY A 140 6.46 -8.37 7.99
N LEU A 141 6.36 -8.49 6.67
CA LEU A 141 6.01 -9.75 5.99
C LEU A 141 7.26 -10.48 5.51
N ASP A 142 7.24 -11.81 5.57
CA ASP A 142 8.21 -12.61 4.84
C ASP A 142 8.02 -12.46 3.33
N ALA A 143 9.03 -12.83 2.56
CA ALA A 143 9.05 -12.59 1.13
C ALA A 143 7.93 -13.28 0.33
N ALA A 144 7.54 -14.49 0.73
CA ALA A 144 6.49 -15.23 0.04
C ALA A 144 5.12 -14.59 0.33
N THR A 145 4.86 -14.27 1.59
CA THR A 145 3.64 -13.59 2.02
C THR A 145 3.52 -12.19 1.39
N ALA A 146 4.60 -11.41 1.39
CA ALA A 146 4.64 -10.09 0.74
C ALA A 146 4.31 -10.20 -0.76
N TYR A 147 4.90 -11.17 -1.47
CA TYR A 147 4.61 -11.39 -2.88
C TYR A 147 3.13 -11.75 -3.12
N ASN A 148 2.55 -12.61 -2.30
CA ASN A 148 1.13 -12.99 -2.41
C ASN A 148 0.19 -11.80 -2.18
N VAL A 149 0.46 -10.95 -1.19
CA VAL A 149 -0.29 -9.69 -0.97
C VAL A 149 -0.20 -8.80 -2.21
N MET A 150 1.01 -8.57 -2.72
CA MET A 150 1.22 -7.70 -3.89
C MET A 150 0.60 -8.26 -5.16
N LYS A 151 0.60 -9.59 -5.33
CA LYS A 151 -0.09 -10.27 -6.43
C LYS A 151 -1.60 -10.08 -6.33
N TYR A 152 -2.18 -10.18 -5.14
CA TYR A 152 -3.61 -9.96 -4.96
C TYR A 152 -3.99 -8.50 -5.25
N LEU A 153 -3.18 -7.53 -4.80
CA LEU A 153 -3.34 -6.13 -5.20
C LEU A 153 -3.25 -5.98 -6.73
N LYS A 154 -2.35 -6.68 -7.41
CA LYS A 154 -2.26 -6.66 -8.87
C LYS A 154 -3.56 -7.14 -9.52
N GLU A 155 -4.13 -8.24 -9.04
CA GLU A 155 -5.42 -8.77 -9.51
C GLU A 155 -6.56 -7.76 -9.33
N LEU A 156 -6.61 -7.04 -8.21
CA LEU A 156 -7.60 -5.97 -8.00
C LEU A 156 -7.37 -4.81 -8.97
N SER A 157 -6.12 -4.43 -9.21
CA SER A 157 -5.80 -3.36 -10.14
C SER A 157 -6.21 -3.69 -11.58
N THR A 158 -6.02 -4.94 -12.01
CA THR A 158 -6.46 -5.38 -13.35
C THR A 158 -7.98 -5.44 -13.51
N LYS A 159 -8.72 -5.49 -12.39
CA LYS A 159 -10.19 -5.37 -12.37
C LYS A 159 -10.68 -3.91 -12.32
N GLY A 160 -9.79 -2.95 -12.62
CA GLY A 160 -10.15 -1.52 -12.71
C GLY A 160 -10.10 -0.77 -11.38
N ARG A 161 -9.46 -1.33 -10.33
CA ARG A 161 -9.24 -0.61 -9.07
C ARG A 161 -7.97 0.22 -9.12
N THR A 162 -8.02 1.44 -8.58
CA THR A 162 -6.83 2.28 -8.44
C THR A 162 -6.12 1.92 -7.16
N ILE A 163 -4.89 1.44 -7.25
CA ILE A 163 -4.10 1.06 -6.08
C ILE A 163 -2.84 1.92 -6.04
N ILE A 164 -2.65 2.60 -4.91
CA ILE A 164 -1.52 3.49 -4.65
C ILE A 164 -0.90 3.03 -3.34
N PHE A 165 0.41 2.77 -3.34
CA PHE A 165 1.07 2.29 -2.13
C PHE A 165 2.50 2.79 -2.04
N SER A 166 2.98 3.01 -0.82
CA SER A 166 4.40 3.20 -0.55
C SER A 166 5.05 1.83 -0.40
N ILE A 167 6.30 1.72 -0.83
CA ILE A 167 7.11 0.52 -0.58
C ILE A 167 8.58 0.90 -0.43
N HIS A 168 9.25 0.25 0.51
CA HIS A 168 10.68 0.41 0.75
C HIS A 168 11.41 -0.84 0.26
N GLN A 169 12.38 -0.68 -0.64
CA GLN A 169 13.25 -1.75 -1.17
C GLN A 169 12.53 -3.07 -1.51
N PRO A 170 11.60 -3.07 -2.49
CA PRO A 170 10.93 -4.30 -2.91
C PRO A 170 11.90 -5.27 -3.59
N ARG A 171 11.71 -6.57 -3.34
CA ARG A 171 12.34 -7.61 -4.17
C ARG A 171 11.96 -7.43 -5.64
N TYR A 172 12.86 -7.83 -6.54
CA TYR A 172 12.65 -7.77 -7.98
C TYR A 172 11.31 -8.39 -8.43
N SER A 173 10.90 -9.52 -7.84
CA SER A 173 9.62 -10.18 -8.13
C SER A 173 8.40 -9.30 -7.85
N ILE A 174 8.44 -8.49 -6.79
CA ILE A 174 7.39 -7.51 -6.44
C ILE A 174 7.50 -6.29 -7.33
N PHE A 175 8.72 -5.79 -7.57
CA PHE A 175 8.98 -4.62 -8.41
C PHE A 175 8.39 -4.78 -9.83
N LYS A 176 8.47 -5.98 -10.41
CA LYS A 176 7.87 -6.30 -11.72
C LYS A 176 6.35 -6.17 -11.78
N LEU A 177 5.65 -6.16 -10.64
CA LEU A 177 4.20 -6.04 -10.62
C LEU A 177 3.71 -4.59 -10.82
N PHE A 178 4.60 -3.61 -10.66
CA PHE A 178 4.24 -2.19 -10.72
C PHE A 178 3.95 -1.76 -12.16
N ASP A 179 2.88 -0.99 -12.35
CA ASP A 179 2.57 -0.37 -13.64
C ASP A 179 3.25 1.00 -13.75
N LYS A 180 3.11 1.80 -12.70
CA LYS A 180 3.71 3.14 -12.58
C LYS A 180 4.53 3.25 -11.30
N LEU A 181 5.55 4.09 -11.35
CA LEU A 181 6.44 4.37 -10.24
C LEU A 181 6.59 5.88 -10.06
N LEU A 182 6.40 6.35 -8.84
CA LEU A 182 6.75 7.67 -8.36
C LEU A 182 7.98 7.54 -7.44
N LEU A 183 9.10 8.13 -7.82
CA LEU A 183 10.28 8.26 -6.96
C LEU A 183 10.30 9.62 -6.28
N MET A 184 10.45 9.61 -4.97
CA MET A 184 10.52 10.81 -4.14
C MET A 184 11.85 10.89 -3.38
N CYS A 185 12.39 12.10 -3.29
CA CYS A 185 13.53 12.43 -2.43
C CYS A 185 13.32 13.84 -1.83
N ASN A 186 13.46 13.98 -0.52
CA ASN A 186 13.26 15.23 0.24
C ASN A 186 11.99 16.03 -0.16
N GLY A 187 10.85 15.35 -0.24
CA GLY A 187 9.57 15.97 -0.60
C GLY A 187 9.41 16.33 -2.07
N ARG A 188 10.38 16.01 -2.94
CA ARG A 188 10.35 16.31 -4.38
C ARG A 188 10.16 15.04 -5.20
N CYS A 189 9.42 15.16 -6.29
CA CYS A 189 9.30 14.12 -7.31
C CYS A 189 10.59 14.11 -8.16
N VAL A 190 11.29 12.97 -8.18
CA VAL A 190 12.46 12.75 -9.03
C VAL A 190 12.06 12.03 -10.32
N TYR A 191 11.14 11.07 -10.24
CA TYR A 191 10.64 10.34 -11.40
C TYR A 191 9.15 10.05 -11.22
N ASN A 192 8.36 10.19 -12.28
CA ASN A 192 6.97 9.78 -12.30
C ASN A 192 6.63 9.26 -13.69
N GLY A 193 6.43 7.94 -13.81
CA GLY A 193 6.20 7.34 -15.12
C GLY A 193 5.91 5.85 -15.03
N LEU A 194 5.97 5.19 -16.19
CA LEU A 194 5.83 3.74 -16.30
C LEU A 194 7.03 3.05 -15.63
N ASN A 195 6.80 1.95 -14.93
CA ASN A 195 7.91 1.23 -14.30
C ASN A 195 8.96 0.74 -15.33
N ALA A 196 8.49 0.37 -16.53
CA ALA A 196 9.35 -0.07 -17.63
C ALA A 196 10.30 1.03 -18.16
N SER A 197 9.97 2.30 -17.95
CA SER A 197 10.76 3.44 -18.43
C SER A 197 11.78 3.93 -17.40
N LEU A 198 11.87 3.30 -16.22
CA LEU A 198 12.75 3.72 -15.14
C LEU A 198 14.24 3.65 -15.53
N LEU A 199 14.69 2.51 -16.04
CA LEU A 199 16.10 2.31 -16.41
C LEU A 199 16.54 3.21 -17.58
N PRO A 200 15.76 3.37 -18.67
CA PRO A 200 16.04 4.38 -19.68
C PRO A 200 16.21 5.79 -19.12
N TYR A 201 15.31 6.22 -18.21
CA TYR A 201 15.39 7.52 -17.56
C TYR A 201 16.72 7.73 -16.81
N PHE A 202 17.13 6.75 -15.98
CA PHE A 202 18.40 6.86 -15.25
C PHE A 202 19.61 6.84 -16.18
N ARG A 203 19.56 6.08 -17.28
CA ARG A 203 20.63 6.05 -18.28
C ARG A 203 20.82 7.41 -18.95
N GLU A 204 19.73 8.11 -19.28
CA GLU A 204 19.78 9.48 -19.80
C GLU A 204 20.39 10.47 -18.80
N CYS A 205 20.19 10.23 -17.50
CA CYS A 205 20.85 10.98 -16.43
C CYS A 205 22.31 10.57 -16.15
N GLY A 206 22.88 9.64 -16.92
CA GLY A 206 24.26 9.18 -16.76
C GLY A 206 24.46 8.08 -15.69
N HIS A 207 23.39 7.47 -15.19
CA HIS A 207 23.45 6.35 -14.24
C HIS A 207 23.07 5.03 -14.91
N ILE A 208 23.94 4.03 -14.82
CA ILE A 208 23.74 2.72 -15.45
C ILE A 208 23.50 1.69 -14.34
N CYS A 209 22.40 0.94 -14.47
CA CYS A 209 22.11 -0.22 -13.63
C CYS A 209 22.81 -1.45 -14.23
N GLU A 210 23.54 -2.20 -13.41
CA GLU A 210 24.16 -3.45 -13.82
C GLU A 210 23.09 -4.53 -14.09
N GLU A 211 23.43 -5.54 -14.91
CA GLU A 211 22.47 -6.53 -15.43
C GLU A 211 21.83 -7.39 -14.33
N HIS A 212 22.55 -7.63 -13.23
CA HIS A 212 22.09 -8.47 -12.11
C HIS A 212 21.58 -7.67 -10.91
N ASP A 213 21.63 -6.34 -11.00
CA ASP A 213 21.13 -5.48 -9.94
C ASP A 213 19.62 -5.38 -9.99
N ASN A 214 19.02 -5.31 -8.80
CA ASN A 214 17.61 -4.99 -8.68
C ASN A 214 17.40 -3.51 -9.03
N PRO A 215 16.61 -3.17 -10.08
CA PRO A 215 16.39 -1.78 -10.48
C PRO A 215 15.81 -0.91 -9.36
N ALA A 216 15.04 -1.52 -8.45
CA ALA A 216 14.49 -0.86 -7.29
C ALA A 216 15.58 -0.36 -6.33
N ASP A 217 16.58 -1.21 -6.07
CA ASP A 217 17.68 -0.92 -5.14
C ASP A 217 18.64 0.07 -5.80
N PHE A 218 19.01 -0.16 -7.06
CA PHE A 218 19.79 0.77 -7.87
C PHE A 218 19.21 2.19 -7.84
N ALA A 219 17.91 2.35 -8.09
CA ALA A 219 17.27 3.65 -8.12
C ALA A 219 17.32 4.35 -6.74
N LEU A 220 17.19 3.60 -5.65
CA LEU A 220 17.29 4.15 -4.29
C LEU A 220 18.73 4.53 -3.94
N ASP A 221 19.71 3.73 -4.33
CA ASP A 221 21.13 4.00 -4.08
C ASP A 221 21.60 5.28 -4.79
N VAL A 222 21.15 5.50 -6.03
CA VAL A 222 21.42 6.74 -6.76
C VAL A 222 20.84 7.95 -6.00
N LEU A 223 19.63 7.82 -5.45
CA LEU A 223 18.99 8.90 -4.69
C LEU A 223 19.67 9.19 -3.36
N ILE A 224 20.10 8.14 -2.64
CA ILE A 224 20.78 8.28 -1.34
C ILE A 224 22.13 8.97 -1.53
N LYS A 225 22.94 8.52 -2.49
CA LYS A 225 24.23 9.14 -2.81
C LYS A 225 24.10 10.61 -3.22
N ALA A 226 23.08 10.94 -4.01
CA ALA A 226 22.81 12.32 -4.40
C ALA A 226 22.33 13.19 -3.24
N ASN A 227 21.78 12.60 -2.17
CA ASN A 227 21.33 13.31 -0.99
C ASN A 227 22.49 13.62 -0.04
N GLU A 228 23.36 12.64 0.21
CA GLU A 228 24.54 12.81 1.06
C GLU A 228 25.47 13.93 0.55
N GLN A 229 25.65 14.03 -0.77
CA GLN A 229 26.46 15.09 -1.40
C GLN A 229 25.93 16.52 -1.21
N LYS A 230 24.67 16.70 -0.78
CA LYS A 230 24.09 18.01 -0.52
C LYS A 230 24.23 18.45 0.93
N ASP A 231 24.43 17.53 1.86
CA ASP A 231 24.57 17.84 3.29
C ASP A 231 26.02 18.21 3.66
N ASP A 232 26.98 18.00 2.75
CA ASP A 232 28.41 18.34 2.90
C ASP A 232 28.80 19.73 2.32
N VAL A 233 27.84 20.60 1.95
CA VAL A 233 28.08 21.94 1.37
C VAL A 233 27.41 23.06 2.18
#